data_AF-Q2GRL0-F1
#
_entry.id   AF-Q2GRL0-F1
#
_cell.length_a   1.000
_cell.length_b   1.000
_cell.length_c   1.000
_cell.angle_alpha   90.00
_cell.angle_beta   90.00
_cell.angle_gamma   90.00
#
_symmetry.space_group_name_H-M   'P 1'
#
loop_
_entity.id
_entity.type
_entity.pdbx_description
1 polymer ?
#
loop_
_entity_poly.entity_id
_entity_poly.type
_entity_poly.pdbx_seq_one_letter_code
_entity_poly.pdbx_strand_id
1 'polypeptide(L)'
;MLPDISLLLLAGVMSADAHALPVVAAAAEAEPTTVGVFLGAKREGEYSFDASVIAADAVATTYQIRCQSGHLNMPGFPTTTCDQNDPPWTVTEGPSTMVGILSTAIASVTAVLDETCVIEDRTAAYCNYTFSGESAGTTTSTAYTTIITGELFTAYPVVITAGAEKLPAATDSPTL
;
A
#
# COMPACT_ATOMS: atom_id res chain seq x y z
N MET A 1 42.18 -34.04 -78.67
CA MET A 1 42.04 -35.45 -78.26
C MET A 1 41.28 -35.48 -76.93
N LEU A 2 40.07 -36.05 -76.94
CA LEU A 2 39.26 -36.47 -75.77
C LEU A 2 39.98 -37.55 -74.94
N PRO A 3 39.53 -38.02 -73.73
CA PRO A 3 38.17 -37.96 -73.13
C PRO A 3 38.13 -37.42 -71.67
N ASP A 4 37.02 -36.95 -71.06
CA ASP A 4 35.69 -37.51 -70.74
C ASP A 4 35.61 -38.20 -69.34
N ILE A 5 34.40 -38.20 -68.74
CA ILE A 5 33.90 -38.83 -67.48
C ILE A 5 33.48 -37.86 -66.34
N SER A 6 32.24 -37.37 -66.48
CA SER A 6 31.02 -37.72 -65.70
C SER A 6 30.90 -37.65 -64.16
N LEU A 7 29.70 -37.16 -63.76
CA LEU A 7 28.83 -37.48 -62.59
C LEU A 7 29.22 -36.84 -61.23
N LEU A 8 28.33 -36.29 -60.39
CA LEU A 8 26.92 -36.62 -60.10
C LEU A 8 26.21 -35.45 -59.36
N LEU A 9 24.89 -35.38 -59.51
CA LEU A 9 23.91 -34.51 -58.83
C LEU A 9 24.02 -34.54 -57.28
N LEU A 10 23.61 -33.45 -56.63
CA LEU A 10 22.64 -33.51 -55.51
C LEU A 10 21.99 -32.14 -55.24
N ALA A 11 20.65 -32.19 -55.18
CA ALA A 11 19.74 -31.09 -54.93
C ALA A 11 19.81 -30.61 -53.47
N GLY A 12 19.63 -29.30 -53.27
CA GLY A 12 19.40 -28.68 -51.96
C GLY A 12 18.27 -27.67 -52.09
N VAL A 13 17.14 -28.01 -51.47
CA VAL A 13 15.83 -27.38 -51.59
C VAL A 13 15.78 -26.09 -50.75
N MET A 14 14.96 -25.14 -51.20
CA MET A 14 14.71 -23.86 -50.55
C MET A 14 14.10 -24.01 -49.16
N SER A 15 14.65 -23.32 -48.16
CA SER A 15 13.92 -22.91 -46.95
C SER A 15 13.87 -21.39 -46.93
N ALA A 16 12.68 -20.85 -47.17
CA ALA A 16 12.36 -19.47 -46.86
C ALA A 16 12.02 -19.41 -45.38
N ASP A 17 12.99 -19.01 -44.55
CA ASP A 17 12.74 -18.64 -43.17
C ASP A 17 11.89 -17.37 -43.15
N ALA A 18 10.59 -17.53 -42.93
CA ALA A 18 9.72 -16.45 -42.54
C ALA A 18 10.14 -15.99 -41.14
N HIS A 19 10.96 -14.94 -41.08
CA HIS A 19 11.23 -14.21 -39.85
C HIS A 19 9.91 -13.62 -39.33
N ALA A 20 9.22 -14.36 -38.47
CA ALA A 20 8.16 -13.82 -37.63
C ALA A 20 8.80 -12.77 -36.72
N LEU A 21 8.52 -11.50 -36.99
CA LEU A 21 8.91 -10.40 -36.11
C LEU A 21 8.26 -10.64 -34.74
N PRO A 22 9.01 -10.54 -33.64
CA PRO A 22 8.42 -10.63 -32.32
C PRO A 22 7.43 -9.48 -32.16
N VAL A 23 6.16 -9.82 -32.00
CA VAL A 23 5.13 -8.89 -31.53
C VAL A 23 5.55 -8.53 -30.11
N VAL A 24 6.16 -7.35 -29.95
CA VAL A 24 6.37 -6.75 -28.64
C VAL A 24 4.97 -6.40 -28.14
N ALA A 25 4.40 -7.28 -27.31
CA ALA A 25 3.22 -6.93 -26.53
C ALA A 25 3.60 -5.69 -25.72
N ALA A 26 2.96 -4.56 -26.03
CA ALA A 26 3.01 -3.39 -25.16
C ALA A 26 2.57 -3.87 -23.78
N ALA A 27 3.44 -3.73 -22.78
CA ALA A 27 3.04 -3.94 -21.40
C ALA A 27 1.90 -2.95 -21.15
N ALA A 28 0.68 -3.46 -20.96
CA ALA A 28 -0.40 -2.65 -20.46
C ALA A 28 0.06 -2.11 -19.11
N GLU A 29 0.30 -0.81 -19.00
CA GLU A 29 0.51 -0.17 -17.71
C GLU A 29 -0.79 -0.41 -16.93
N ALA A 30 -0.69 -1.19 -15.86
CA ALA A 30 -1.82 -1.40 -14.97
C ALA A 30 -2.20 -0.04 -14.37
N GLU A 31 -3.47 0.34 -14.50
CA GLU A 31 -3.98 1.55 -13.84
C GLU A 31 -3.72 1.48 -12.33
N PRO A 32 -3.33 2.58 -11.69
CA PRO A 32 -3.01 2.58 -10.26
C PRO A 32 -4.27 2.29 -9.43
N THR A 33 -4.25 1.20 -8.68
CA THR A 33 -5.34 0.86 -7.76
C THR A 33 -5.36 1.86 -6.61
N THR A 34 -6.50 2.53 -6.40
CA THR A 34 -6.71 3.44 -5.27
C THR A 34 -7.80 2.89 -4.36
N VAL A 35 -7.57 2.92 -3.04
CA VAL A 35 -8.54 2.46 -2.03
C VAL A 35 -8.80 3.56 -1.01
N GLY A 36 -10.02 3.64 -0.50
CA GLY A 36 -10.37 4.52 0.61
C GLY A 36 -10.05 3.86 1.94
N VAL A 37 -9.12 4.42 2.71
CA VAL A 37 -8.72 3.88 4.02
C VAL A 37 -9.03 4.90 5.11
N PHE A 38 -9.70 4.46 6.17
CA PHE A 38 -9.88 5.23 7.39
C PHE A 38 -8.58 5.23 8.19
N LEU A 39 -8.05 6.42 8.43
CA LEU A 39 -6.75 6.64 9.07
C LEU A 39 -6.89 7.46 10.36
N GLY A 40 -7.98 7.24 11.09
CA GLY A 40 -8.35 8.02 12.27
C GLY A 40 -9.03 9.33 11.91
N ALA A 41 -8.84 10.35 12.75
CA ALA A 41 -9.53 11.63 12.59
C ALA A 41 -9.12 12.34 11.27
N LYS A 42 -10.06 13.07 10.66
CA LYS A 42 -9.76 14.02 9.59
C LYS A 42 -8.72 15.03 10.09
N ARG A 43 -7.72 15.26 9.25
CA ARG A 43 -6.60 16.15 9.52
C ARG A 43 -6.77 17.40 8.67
N GLU A 44 -6.47 18.55 9.23
CA GLU A 44 -6.39 19.79 8.45
C GLU A 44 -5.13 19.75 7.59
N GLY A 45 -5.29 19.91 6.27
CA GLY A 45 -4.20 19.91 5.30
C GLY A 45 -4.37 18.93 4.14
N GLU A 46 -3.46 19.02 3.18
CA GLU A 46 -3.42 18.15 2.00
C GLU A 46 -2.50 16.96 2.26
N TYR A 47 -3.08 15.87 2.75
CA TYR A 47 -2.37 14.60 2.95
C TYR A 47 -2.52 13.73 1.71
N SER A 48 -1.41 13.11 1.31
CA SER A 48 -1.38 12.08 0.28
C SER A 48 -0.60 10.87 0.77
N PHE A 49 -1.06 9.68 0.36
CA PHE A 49 -0.58 8.42 0.88
C PHE A 49 -0.39 7.41 -0.24
N ASP A 50 0.73 6.70 -0.17
CA ASP A 50 0.94 5.48 -0.91
C ASP A 50 0.93 4.31 0.05
N ALA A 51 0.54 3.13 -0.41
CA ALA A 51 0.64 1.92 0.39
C ALA A 51 1.07 0.72 -0.42
N SER A 52 1.57 -0.27 0.31
CA SER A 52 1.63 -1.65 -0.16
C SER A 52 0.67 -2.51 0.66
N VAL A 53 0.01 -3.47 0.02
CA VAL A 53 -0.82 -4.45 0.70
C VAL A 53 0.08 -5.60 1.14
N ILE A 54 0.28 -5.74 2.45
CA ILE A 54 1.17 -6.77 3.01
C ILE A 54 0.40 -8.07 3.28
N ALA A 55 -0.86 -7.97 3.71
CA ALA A 55 -1.76 -9.10 3.91
C ALA A 55 -3.21 -8.68 3.63
N ALA A 56 -4.04 -9.62 3.21
CA ALA A 56 -5.49 -9.44 3.09
C ALA A 56 -6.16 -10.80 3.27
N ASP A 57 -7.28 -10.81 3.98
CA ASP A 57 -8.15 -11.97 4.09
C ASP A 57 -9.63 -11.53 3.96
N ALA A 58 -10.56 -12.43 4.26
CA ALA A 58 -11.99 -12.15 4.13
C ALA A 58 -12.51 -11.12 5.15
N VAL A 59 -11.73 -10.78 6.17
CA VAL A 59 -12.14 -9.93 7.30
C VAL A 59 -11.41 -8.59 7.28
N ALA A 60 -10.12 -8.56 6.94
CA ALA A 60 -9.33 -7.34 7.00
C ALA A 60 -8.24 -7.28 5.94
N THR A 61 -7.82 -6.06 5.63
CA THR A 61 -6.63 -5.78 4.81
C THR A 61 -5.60 -5.06 5.66
N THR A 62 -4.36 -5.55 5.64
CA THR A 62 -3.20 -4.90 6.24
C THR A 62 -2.37 -4.20 5.18
N TYR A 63 -2.23 -2.89 5.36
CA TYR A 63 -1.46 -1.97 4.56
C TYR A 63 -0.18 -1.59 5.28
N GLN A 64 0.89 -1.38 4.52
CA GLN A 64 2.04 -0.60 4.94
C GLN A 64 1.97 0.75 4.20
N ILE A 65 1.58 1.79 4.93
CA ILE A 65 1.26 3.13 4.42
C ILE A 65 2.47 4.05 4.57
N ARG A 66 2.75 4.84 3.55
CA ARG A 66 3.74 5.91 3.55
C ARG A 66 3.06 7.22 3.25
N CYS A 67 3.43 8.24 4.01
CA CYS A 67 3.00 9.59 3.74
C CYS A 67 3.86 10.19 2.62
N GLN A 68 3.21 10.80 1.65
CA GLN A 68 3.87 11.53 0.56
C GLN A 68 3.79 13.04 0.77
N SER A 69 2.75 13.52 1.44
CA SER A 69 2.59 14.92 1.83
C SER A 69 1.82 15.07 3.15
N GLY A 70 2.00 16.23 3.78
CA GLY A 70 1.42 16.56 5.08
C GLY A 70 2.49 16.62 6.19
N HIS A 71 2.16 17.24 7.32
CA HIS A 71 2.98 17.28 8.54
C HIS A 71 2.02 17.25 9.72
N LEU A 72 1.92 16.11 10.43
CA LEU A 72 1.10 16.03 11.63
C LEU A 72 1.92 16.40 12.84
N ASN A 73 1.59 17.54 13.45
CA ASN A 73 2.05 17.83 14.80
C ASN A 73 1.12 17.11 15.79
N MET A 74 1.51 15.90 16.19
CA MET A 74 0.81 15.17 17.23
C MET A 74 1.36 15.54 18.62
N PRO A 75 0.54 16.11 19.53
CA PRO A 75 0.99 16.41 20.88
C PRO A 75 1.55 15.18 21.58
N GLY A 76 2.79 15.26 22.08
CA GLY A 76 3.45 14.16 22.78
C GLY A 76 4.22 13.19 21.88
N PHE A 77 4.18 13.33 20.55
CA PHE A 77 5.09 12.62 19.66
C PHE A 77 6.33 13.47 19.37
N PRO A 78 7.55 12.89 19.41
CA PRO A 78 8.79 13.66 19.33
C PRO A 78 9.08 14.22 17.92
N THR A 79 8.36 13.78 16.89
CA THR A 79 8.46 14.27 15.50
C THR A 79 7.10 14.69 14.97
N THR A 80 7.11 15.48 13.89
CA THR A 80 5.97 15.51 12.98
C THR A 80 5.75 14.08 12.51
N THR A 81 4.59 13.49 12.81
CA THR A 81 4.20 12.22 12.21
C THR A 81 3.75 12.49 10.78
N CYS A 82 3.94 11.50 9.90
CA CYS A 82 3.58 11.61 8.48
C CYS A 82 4.50 12.52 7.64
N ASP A 83 5.80 12.60 7.98
CA ASP A 83 6.85 13.10 7.07
C ASP A 83 7.20 12.03 6.01
N GLN A 84 7.72 12.44 4.84
CA GLN A 84 8.13 11.50 3.80
C GLN A 84 9.27 10.56 4.25
N ASN A 85 10.08 11.00 5.21
CA ASN A 85 11.18 10.23 5.80
C ASN A 85 10.73 9.39 7.00
N ASP A 86 9.47 9.51 7.44
CA ASP A 86 8.98 8.70 8.55
C ASP A 86 8.93 7.22 8.17
N PRO A 87 9.12 6.32 9.16
CA PRO A 87 8.83 4.91 8.99
C PRO A 87 7.40 4.69 8.49
N PRO A 88 7.16 3.65 7.69
CA PRO A 88 5.82 3.38 7.22
C PRO A 88 4.89 2.97 8.37
N TRP A 89 3.66 3.44 8.30
CA TRP A 89 2.59 3.12 9.24
C TRP A 89 1.93 1.79 8.84
N THR A 90 1.86 0.83 9.77
CA THR A 90 1.16 -0.43 9.51
C THR A 90 -0.28 -0.29 9.94
N VAL A 91 -1.22 -0.41 9.00
CA VAL A 91 -2.66 -0.25 9.27
C VAL A 91 -3.39 -1.52 8.85
N THR A 92 -4.15 -2.11 9.75
CA THR A 92 -5.09 -3.20 9.45
C THR A 92 -6.51 -2.67 9.55
N GLU A 93 -7.24 -2.68 8.45
CA GLU A 93 -8.61 -2.19 8.37
C GLU A 93 -9.58 -3.33 8.02
N GLY A 94 -10.65 -3.46 8.81
CA GLY A 94 -11.79 -4.33 8.54
C GLY A 94 -13.10 -3.54 8.40
N PRO A 95 -14.26 -4.22 8.30
CA PRO A 95 -15.55 -3.56 8.17
C PRO A 95 -15.89 -2.61 9.33
N SER A 96 -15.55 -3.02 10.57
CA SER A 96 -15.90 -2.32 11.81
C SER A 96 -14.69 -2.00 12.70
N THR A 97 -13.47 -2.19 12.22
CA THR A 97 -12.25 -1.98 13.00
C THR A 97 -11.15 -1.35 12.17
N MET A 98 -10.31 -0.56 12.85
CA MET A 98 -9.00 -0.17 12.32
C MET A 98 -7.96 -0.28 13.44
N VAL A 99 -6.81 -0.88 13.14
CA VAL A 99 -5.65 -0.94 14.03
C VAL A 99 -4.45 -0.38 13.28
N GLY A 100 -3.86 0.69 13.82
CA GLY A 100 -2.70 1.36 13.26
C GLY A 100 -1.51 1.30 14.22
N ILE A 101 -0.35 0.87 13.74
CA ILE A 101 0.89 0.81 14.52
C ILE A 101 1.99 1.56 13.78
N LEU A 102 2.45 2.65 14.37
CA LEU A 102 3.60 3.43 13.91
C LEU A 102 4.70 3.33 14.97
N SER A 103 5.90 2.92 14.55
CA SER A 103 7.07 2.85 15.41
C SER A 103 8.19 3.69 14.81
N THR A 104 8.80 4.54 15.63
CA THR A 104 9.95 5.35 15.27
C THR A 104 11.03 5.28 16.35
N ALA A 105 12.27 5.57 15.97
CA ALA A 105 13.39 5.61 16.89
C ALA A 105 14.14 6.93 16.72
N ILE A 106 14.34 7.64 17.82
CA ILE A 106 15.12 8.89 17.84
C ILE A 106 16.18 8.75 18.92
N ALA A 107 17.45 8.77 18.49
CA ALA A 107 18.60 8.48 19.35
C ALA A 107 18.42 7.15 20.11
N SER A 108 18.28 7.19 21.43
CA SER A 108 18.12 6.03 22.31
C SER A 108 16.67 5.85 22.80
N VAL A 109 15.70 6.47 22.13
CA VAL A 109 14.27 6.37 22.46
C VAL A 109 13.54 5.70 21.32
N THR A 110 12.87 4.58 21.61
CA THR A 110 11.88 3.97 20.70
C THR A 110 10.51 4.49 21.08
N ALA A 111 9.80 5.12 20.15
CA ALA A 111 8.45 5.62 20.33
C ALA A 111 7.47 4.81 19.47
N VAL A 112 6.36 4.37 20.06
CA VAL A 112 5.31 3.61 19.38
C VAL A 112 3.98 4.33 19.60
N LEU A 113 3.28 4.58 18.50
CA LEU A 113 1.88 4.95 18.48
C LEU A 113 1.07 3.69 18.09
N ASP A 114 0.16 3.30 18.97
CA ASP A 114 -0.84 2.27 18.73
C ASP A 114 -2.22 2.93 18.71
N GLU A 115 -2.91 2.82 17.58
CA GLU A 115 -4.25 3.34 17.35
C GLU A 115 -5.20 2.16 17.15
N THR A 116 -6.24 2.08 17.97
CA THR A 116 -7.31 1.09 17.79
C THR A 116 -8.64 1.80 17.73
N CYS A 117 -9.40 1.58 16.65
CA CYS A 117 -10.68 2.19 16.40
C CYS A 117 -11.77 1.14 16.18
N VAL A 118 -12.92 1.37 16.80
CA VAL A 118 -14.19 0.71 16.44
C VAL A 118 -14.93 1.64 15.50
N ILE A 119 -15.30 1.15 14.31
CA ILE A 119 -15.99 1.90 13.26
C ILE A 119 -17.47 1.51 13.24
N GLU A 120 -18.34 2.50 13.33
CA GLU A 120 -19.80 2.33 13.24
C GLU A 120 -20.29 2.88 11.90
N ASP A 121 -20.79 1.96 11.06
CA ASP A 121 -21.42 2.24 9.75
C ASP A 121 -20.61 3.18 8.84
N ARG A 122 -19.29 3.25 9.03
CA ARG A 122 -18.40 4.18 8.32
C ARG A 122 -18.87 5.64 8.39
N THR A 123 -19.48 6.03 9.50
CA THR A 123 -19.90 7.42 9.80
C THR A 123 -19.40 7.92 11.16
N ALA A 124 -19.05 6.99 12.05
CA ALA A 124 -18.44 7.28 13.33
C ALA A 124 -17.31 6.29 13.64
N ALA A 125 -16.36 6.73 14.46
CA ALA A 125 -15.36 5.85 15.05
C ALA A 125 -15.01 6.25 16.49
N TYR A 126 -14.80 5.24 17.33
CA TYR A 126 -14.31 5.39 18.70
C TYR A 126 -12.89 4.88 18.74
N CYS A 127 -11.93 5.80 18.87
CA CYS A 127 -10.52 5.48 18.76
C CYS A 127 -9.82 5.64 20.11
N ASN A 128 -8.99 4.67 20.46
CA ASN A 128 -8.05 4.72 21.55
C ASN A 128 -6.63 4.83 20.98
N TYR A 129 -5.92 5.88 21.36
CA TYR A 129 -4.53 6.11 21.00
C TYR A 129 -3.66 5.83 22.21
N THR A 130 -2.64 5.01 22.04
CA THR A 130 -1.64 4.73 23.06
C THR A 130 -0.26 5.12 22.53
N PHE A 131 0.39 6.01 23.26
CA PHE A 131 1.76 6.44 23.01
C PHE A 131 2.64 5.79 24.03
N SER A 132 3.62 5.02 23.58
CA SER A 132 4.64 4.45 24.45
C SER A 132 6.03 4.86 24.01
N GLY A 133 6.89 5.13 24.97
CA GLY A 133 8.29 5.47 24.75
C GLY A 133 9.17 4.60 25.64
N GLU A 134 10.16 3.94 25.07
CA GLU A 134 11.16 3.17 25.80
C GLU A 134 12.53 3.86 25.71
N SER A 135 13.18 4.08 26.85
CA SER A 135 14.57 4.50 26.91
C SER A 135 15.29 3.91 28.11
N ALA A 136 16.51 3.42 27.91
CA ALA A 136 17.33 2.79 28.94
C ALA A 136 16.58 1.72 29.78
N GLY A 137 15.71 0.94 29.12
CA GLY A 137 14.90 -0.11 29.75
C GLY A 137 13.72 0.40 30.59
N THR A 138 13.43 1.70 30.58
CA THR A 138 12.23 2.27 31.19
C THR A 138 11.20 2.59 30.12
N THR A 139 10.00 2.03 30.26
CA THR A 139 8.85 2.32 29.40
C THR A 139 7.93 3.33 30.07
N THR A 140 7.58 4.39 29.34
CA THR A 140 6.51 5.32 29.69
C THR A 140 5.38 5.17 28.69
N SER A 141 4.14 5.33 29.13
CA SER A 141 2.98 5.24 28.25
C SER A 141 1.91 6.24 28.65
N THR A 142 1.17 6.74 27.67
CA THR A 142 -0.01 7.60 27.84
C THR A 142 -1.05 7.18 26.82
N ALA A 143 -2.32 7.13 27.23
CA ALA A 143 -3.42 6.82 26.34
C ALA A 143 -4.52 7.87 26.43
N TYR A 144 -5.21 8.09 25.32
CA TYR A 144 -6.43 8.89 25.29
C TYR A 144 -7.42 8.31 24.28
N THR A 145 -8.69 8.62 24.51
CA THR A 145 -9.78 8.22 23.63
C THR A 145 -10.36 9.43 22.92
N THR A 146 -10.87 9.22 21.71
CA THR A 146 -11.60 10.23 20.95
C THR A 146 -12.76 9.61 20.20
N ILE A 147 -13.73 10.45 19.86
CA ILE A 147 -14.90 10.09 19.07
C ILE A 147 -14.84 10.92 17.79
N ILE A 148 -14.79 10.24 16.64
CA ILE A 148 -14.70 10.84 15.32
C ILE A 148 -16.07 10.68 14.66
N THR A 149 -16.71 11.78 14.28
CA THR A 149 -18.05 11.79 13.69
C THR A 149 -18.18 12.88 12.63
N GLY A 150 -19.22 12.77 11.79
CA GLY A 150 -19.58 13.81 10.83
C GLY A 150 -18.43 14.10 9.86
N GLU A 151 -18.11 15.38 9.66
CA GLU A 151 -17.03 15.79 8.74
C GLU A 151 -15.63 15.34 9.19
N LEU A 152 -15.46 14.93 10.46
CA LEU A 152 -14.18 14.40 10.95
C LEU A 152 -13.97 12.95 10.55
N PHE A 153 -15.03 12.22 10.18
CA PHE A 153 -14.90 10.87 9.65
C PHE A 153 -14.60 10.95 8.15
N THR A 154 -13.41 10.53 7.74
CA THR A 154 -13.01 10.54 6.33
C THR A 154 -12.20 9.30 5.99
N ALA A 155 -12.45 8.73 4.82
CA ALA A 155 -11.55 7.77 4.19
C ALA A 155 -10.60 8.53 3.29
N TYR A 156 -9.30 8.35 3.47
CA TYR A 156 -8.29 8.96 2.61
C TYR A 156 -8.10 8.10 1.36
N PRO A 157 -7.97 8.71 0.16
CA PRO A 157 -7.54 7.98 -1.01
C PRO A 157 -6.08 7.57 -0.84
N VAL A 158 -5.81 6.27 -0.90
CA VAL A 158 -4.48 5.69 -0.78
C VAL A 158 -4.14 4.97 -2.07
N VAL A 159 -3.02 5.34 -2.70
CA VAL A 159 -2.55 4.72 -3.93
C VAL A 159 -1.79 3.44 -3.59
N ILE A 160 -2.22 2.30 -4.15
CA ILE A 160 -1.58 1.02 -3.93
C ILE A 160 -0.45 0.83 -4.94
N THR A 161 0.78 0.84 -4.44
CA THR A 161 2.01 0.72 -5.23
C THR A 161 2.55 -0.71 -5.30
N ALA A 162 2.09 -1.59 -4.41
CA ALA A 162 2.44 -3.01 -4.42
C ALA A 162 1.38 -3.87 -3.70
N GLY A 163 1.23 -5.13 -4.11
CA GLY A 163 0.34 -6.09 -3.45
C GLY A 163 -1.14 -5.95 -3.81
N ALA A 164 -1.49 -5.16 -4.83
CA ALA A 164 -2.88 -4.95 -5.24
C ALA A 164 -3.61 -6.27 -5.58
N GLU A 165 -2.88 -7.28 -6.07
CA GLU A 165 -3.39 -8.62 -6.36
C GLU A 165 -3.90 -9.38 -5.13
N LYS A 166 -3.54 -8.93 -3.91
CA LYS A 166 -4.04 -9.49 -2.65
C LYS A 166 -5.39 -8.92 -2.24
N LEU A 167 -5.77 -7.76 -2.79
CA LEU A 167 -7.05 -7.16 -2.47
C LEU A 167 -8.18 -8.09 -2.91
N PRO A 168 -9.29 -8.14 -2.16
CA PRO A 168 -10.47 -8.82 -2.64
C PRO A 168 -10.86 -8.20 -3.99
N ALA A 169 -11.20 -9.06 -4.97
CA ALA A 169 -11.65 -8.59 -6.27
C ALA A 169 -12.82 -7.63 -6.07
N ALA A 170 -12.75 -6.45 -6.70
CA ALA A 170 -13.88 -5.55 -6.75
C ALA A 170 -15.05 -6.32 -7.37
N THR A 171 -16.10 -6.52 -6.60
CA THR A 171 -17.34 -7.10 -7.12
C THR A 171 -18.12 -5.99 -7.81
N ASP A 172 -17.66 -5.54 -8.98
CA ASP A 172 -18.49 -4.72 -9.87
C ASP A 172 -19.55 -5.68 -10.47
N SER A 173 -20.86 -5.40 -10.45
CA SER A 173 -21.52 -4.14 -10.82
C SER A 173 -22.79 -3.85 -9.99
N PRO A 174 -23.15 -2.57 -9.81
CA PRO A 174 -24.56 -2.20 -9.67
C PRO A 174 -25.27 -2.51 -11.00
N THR A 175 -26.23 -3.43 -10.96
CA THR A 175 -27.20 -3.62 -12.04
C THR A 175 -27.97 -2.31 -12.20
N LEU A 176 -27.85 -1.67 -13.36
CA LEU A 176 -28.72 -0.60 -13.82
C LEU A 176 -29.45 -1.07 -15.07
#